data_AF-A0A090QXS7-F1
#
_entry.id   AF-A0A090QXS7-F1
#
_cell.length_a   1.000
_cell.length_b   1.000
_cell.length_c   1.000
_cell.angle_alpha   90.00
_cell.angle_beta   90.00
_cell.angle_gamma   90.00
#
_symmetry.space_group_name_H-M   'P 1'
#
loop_
_entity.id
_entity.type
_entity.pdbx_description
1 polymer ?
#
loop_
_entity_poly.entity_id
_entity_poly.type
_entity_poly.pdbx_seq_one_letter_code
_entity_poly.pdbx_strand_id
1 'polypeptide(L)' 'MAPYLADSFELRPSGVFVAGRQINTHYAWDGSKLEYRLGDEIYSYLFLSGQLVRQQPAHYISTFTRR' A
#
# COMPACT_ATOMS: atom_id res chain seq x y z
N MET A 1 -2.45 -7.81 21.56
CA MET A 1 -2.98 -7.80 20.18
C MET A 1 -2.82 -6.39 19.67
N ALA A 2 -1.87 -6.15 18.76
CA ALA A 2 -1.66 -4.82 18.22
C ALA A 2 -2.86 -4.47 17.32
N PRO A 3 -3.53 -3.32 17.51
CA PRO A 3 -4.57 -2.90 16.60
C PRO A 3 -3.90 -2.68 15.25
N TYR A 4 -4.20 -3.55 14.28
CA TYR A 4 -3.84 -3.32 12.89
C TYR A 4 -4.62 -2.10 12.44
N LEU A 5 -4.06 -0.91 12.69
CA LEU A 5 -4.55 0.33 12.11
C LEU A 5 -4.57 0.07 10.62
N ALA A 6 -5.77 -0.13 10.08
CA ALA A 6 -6.03 -0.18 8.67
C ALA A 6 -5.75 1.23 8.15
N ASP A 7 -4.47 1.55 8.00
CA ASP A 7 -4.00 2.78 7.39
C ASP A 7 -4.76 2.94 6.07
N SER A 8 -5.45 4.06 5.91
CA SER A 8 -6.19 4.32 4.68
C SER A 8 -5.18 4.71 3.61
N PHE A 9 -5.05 3.87 2.58
CA PHE A 9 -4.18 4.12 1.44
C PHE A 9 -4.97 4.81 0.35
N GLU A 10 -4.46 5.95 -0.11
CA GLU A 10 -5.01 6.69 -1.23
C GLU A 10 -3.96 6.73 -2.34
N LEU A 11 -4.31 6.19 -3.50
CA LEU A 11 -3.51 6.30 -4.71
C LEU A 11 -3.96 7.53 -5.47
N ARG A 12 -3.04 8.48 -5.65
CA ARG A 12 -3.24 9.68 -6.45
C ARG A 12 -2.25 9.67 -7.61
N PRO A 13 -2.54 10.38 -8.73
CA PRO A 13 -1.57 10.54 -9.81
C PRO A 13 -0.22 11.09 -9.34
N SER A 14 -0.21 11.85 -8.24
CA SER A 14 0.98 12.42 -7.63
C SER A 14 1.78 11.43 -6.76
N GLY A 15 1.21 10.29 -6.36
CA GLY A 15 1.89 9.34 -5.50
C GLY A 15 0.99 8.48 -4.60
N VAL A 16 1.63 7.77 -3.68
CA VAL A 16 0.98 6.95 -2.65
C VAL A 16 0.84 7.77 -1.37
N PHE A 17 -0.38 7.84 -0.85
CA PHE A 17 -0.71 8.55 0.38
C PHE A 17 -1.20 7.55 1.43
N VAL A 18 -0.73 7.74 2.66
CA VAL A 18 -1.10 6.94 3.84
C VAL A 18 -1.47 7.88 4.95
N ALA A 19 -2.67 7.72 5.50
CA ALA A 19 -3.22 8.61 6.54
C ALA A 19 -3.12 10.11 6.16
N GLY A 20 -3.32 10.43 4.87
CA GLY A 20 -3.23 11.79 4.32
C GLY A 20 -1.80 12.30 4.06
N ARG A 21 -0.76 11.54 4.42
CA ARG A 21 0.64 11.88 4.15
C ARG A 21 1.13 11.19 2.88
N GLN A 22 1.76 11.95 1.98
CA GLN A 22 2.45 11.35 0.84
C GLN A 22 3.68 10.59 1.33
N ILE A 23 3.67 9.27 1.16
CA ILE A 23 4.80 8.40 1.52
C ILE A 23 5.68 8.09 0.31
N ASN A 24 5.13 8.22 -0.89
CA ASN A 24 5.85 7.95 -2.12
C ASN A 24 5.35 8.81 -3.27
N THR A 25 6.24 9.24 -4.15
CA THR A 25 5.94 9.92 -5.41
C THR A 25 5.98 8.98 -6.61
N HIS A 26 6.63 7.82 -6.49
CA HIS A 26 6.84 6.86 -7.58
C HIS A 26 6.24 5.50 -7.20
N TYR A 27 5.17 5.12 -7.89
CA TYR A 27 4.54 3.81 -7.75
C TYR A 27 4.12 3.25 -9.10
N ALA A 28 4.08 1.93 -9.19
CA ALA A 28 3.51 1.18 -10.28
C ALA A 28 2.18 0.57 -9.82
N TRP A 29 1.12 0.81 -10.59
CA TRP A 29 -0.21 0.24 -10.36
C TRP A 29 -0.77 -0.29 -11.66
N ASP A 30 -1.05 -1.59 -11.73
CA ASP A 30 -1.62 -2.22 -12.93
C ASP A 30 -3.14 -2.49 -12.81
N GLY A 31 -3.74 -2.22 -11.64
CA GLY A 31 -5.13 -2.58 -11.35
C GLY A 31 -5.28 -3.78 -10.41
N SER A 32 -4.26 -4.63 -10.33
CA SER A 32 -4.23 -5.84 -9.50
C SER A 32 -3.06 -5.87 -8.51
N LYS A 33 -1.99 -5.12 -8.78
CA LYS A 33 -0.78 -5.05 -7.98
C LYS A 33 -0.32 -3.61 -7.85
N LEU A 34 0.00 -3.22 -6.62
CA LEU A 34 0.67 -1.97 -6.29
C LEU A 34 2.11 -2.26 -5.89
N GLU A 35 3.05 -1.58 -6.51
CA GLU A 35 4.45 -1.66 -6.16
C GLU A 35 5.05 -0.27 -6.01
N TYR A 36 5.81 -0.04 -4.94
CA TYR A 36 6.56 1.20 -4.75
C TYR A 36 7.82 0.94 -3.93
N ARG A 37 8.80 1.83 -4.04
CA ARG A 37 10.06 1.73 -3.27
C ARG A 37 10.09 2.79 -2.17
N LEU A 38 10.19 2.37 -0.92
CA LEU A 38 10.34 3.27 0.23
C LEU A 38 11.76 3.11 0.80
N GLY A 39 12.61 4.13 0.60
CA GLY A 39 14.04 4.01 0.89
C GLY A 39 14.69 2.97 -0.05
N ASP A 40 15.33 1.96 0.53
CA ASP A 40 15.93 0.82 -0.19
C ASP A 40 15.01 -0.40 -0.28
N GLU A 41 13.85 -0.37 0.36
CA GLU A 41 12.91 -1.48 0.40
C GLU A 41 11.83 -1.38 -0.68
N ILE A 42 11.51 -2.52 -1.28
CA ILE A 42 10.39 -2.65 -2.22
C ILE A 42 9.16 -3.11 -1.45
N TYR A 43 8.09 -2.35 -1.60
CA TYR A 43 6.79 -2.61 -1.03
C TYR A 43 5.85 -3.06 -2.14
N SER A 44 5.39 -4.29 -2.02
CA SER A 44 4.52 -4.93 -3.00
C SER A 44 3.20 -5.30 -2.34
N TYR A 45 2.08 -4.99 -2.99
CA TYR A 45 0.74 -5.30 -2.52
C TYR A 45 -0.10 -5.90 -3.65
N LEU A 46 -0.92 -6.89 -3.33
CA LEU A 46 -1.89 -7.49 -4.24
C LEU A 46 -3.29 -7.00 -3.91
N PHE A 47 -4.08 -6.63 -4.92
CA PHE A 47 -5.46 -6.21 -4.77
C PHE A 47 -6.38 -7.42 -4.87
N LEU A 48 -7.00 -7.76 -3.74
CA LEU A 48 -7.92 -8.87 -3.57
C LEU A 48 -9.22 -8.35 -2.98
N SER A 49 -10.32 -8.50 -3.72
CA SER A 49 -11.68 -8.23 -3.23
C SER A 49 -11.88 -6.84 -2.59
N GLY A 50 -11.32 -5.79 -3.20
CA GLY A 50 -11.42 -4.43 -2.68
C GLY A 50 -10.33 -4.05 -1.67
N GLN A 51 -9.42 -4.98 -1.38
CA GLN A 51 -8.38 -4.81 -0.38
C GLN A 51 -6.98 -4.99 -0.96
N LEU A 52 -6.04 -4.14 -0.57
CA LEU A 52 -4.63 -4.40 -0.84
C LEU A 52 -4.08 -5.32 0.27
N VAL A 53 -3.30 -6.32 -0.13
CA VAL A 53 -2.66 -7.31 0.74
C VAL A 53 -1.17 -7.26 0.48
N ARG A 54 -0.41 -6.85 1.50
CA ARG A 54 1.04 -6.74 1.40
C ARG A 54 1.68 -8.09 1.13
N GLN A 55 2.47 -8.16 0.07
CA GLN A 55 3.29 -9.31 -0.31
C GLN A 55 4.72 -9.15 0.20
N GLN A 56 5.26 -7.92 0.17
CA GLN A 56 6.64 -7.65 0.57
C GLN A 56 6.81 -6.32 1.31
N PRO A 57 7.77 -6.26 2.24
CA PRO A 57 8.39 -7.40 2.95
C PRO A 57 7.36 -8.22 3.74
N ALA A 58 7.59 -9.54 3.82
CA ALA A 58 6.61 -10.56 4.25
C ALA A 58 6.25 -10.55 5.75
N HIS A 59 6.78 -9.61 6.52
CA HIS A 59 6.65 -9.60 7.98
C HIS A 59 5.36 -8.96 8.50
N TYR A 60 4.52 -8.35 7.65
CA TYR A 60 3.25 -7.74 8.07
C TYR A 60 2.13 -7.94 7.02
N ILE A 61 1.03 -8.58 7.42
CA ILE A 61 -0.22 -8.61 6.63
C ILE A 61 -0.95 -7.31 6.91
N SER A 62 -0.91 -6.39 5.96
CA SER A 62 -1.72 -5.18 6.03
C SER A 62 -2.91 -5.33 5.08
N THR A 63 -4.12 -5.31 5.64
CA THR A 63 -5.39 -5.26 4.90
C THR A 63 -5.81 -3.81 4.72
N PHE A 64 -5.91 -3.37 3.48
CA PHE A 64 -6.33 -2.00 3.18
C PHE A 64 -7.73 -1.98 2.60
N THR A 65 -8.47 -0.89 2.78
CA THR A 65 -9.76 -0.69 2.13
C THR A 65 -9.65 0.56 1.26
N ARG A 66 -9.86 0.42 -0.05
CA ARG A 66 -9.95 1.58 -0.95
C ARG A 66 -11.36 2.18 -0.82
N ARG A 67 -11.46 3.44 -0.37
CA ARG A 67 -12.71 4.23 -0.45
C ARG A 67 -12.73 5.07 -1.71
#